data_AF-A0A1Y5HUD8-F1
#
_entry.id   AF-A0A1Y5HUD8-F1
#
_cell.length_a   1.000
_cell.length_b   1.000
_cell.length_c   1.000
_cell.angle_alpha   90.00
_cell.angle_beta   90.00
_cell.angle_gamma   90.00
#
_symmetry.space_group_name_H-M   'P 1'
#
loop_
_entity.id
_entity.type
_entity.pdbx_description
1 polymer ?
#
loop_
_entity_poly.entity_id
_entity_poly.type
_entity_poly.pdbx_seq_one_letter_code
_entity_poly.pdbx_strand_id
1 'polypeptide(L)'
;MKSQNNVEQSGLPDNAYRRNVLQLLLIMTSVCGVIFSLLNWPENRTLAILELLLAGYSLLLMPFSKQVSNQFRLSFLYLVPLYSLFLYALTLPREAETAFVWILVIPVLSHLLLGRWLGLWVSISFMTLAFIIYIVHSFIEKDVLDTLAISNLALAATAVLVFSHVYEVSRVDAHRKLLHLATTDNLTSLANRARFLDVFERERNHAARNKSDLSLLLLDLDHFKQVNDLHGHDVGDEVLKYVSAIISQRLRKTDLACRMGGEEFAVLLPGTDLDRAIMVAENIRKNISDLPYTKGDKIVSLSVSIGVSEYGFDGRDLESLYAIADGHLYKAKASGRNQTRNRTNMRNCELDLALAD
;
A
#
# COMPACT_ATOMS: atom_id res chain seq x y z
N MET A 1 12.78 4.27 -16.30
CA MET A 1 12.31 4.08 -14.90
C MET A 1 10.78 4.06 -14.84
N LYS A 2 10.14 3.00 -15.36
CA LYS A 2 8.67 2.89 -15.48
C LYS A 2 8.05 1.83 -14.55
N SER A 3 8.79 1.26 -13.60
CA SER A 3 8.35 0.04 -12.89
C SER A 3 8.02 0.16 -11.39
N GLN A 4 8.00 1.37 -10.80
CA GLN A 4 7.68 1.53 -9.36
C GLN A 4 6.33 2.21 -9.07
N ASN A 5 5.69 2.84 -10.05
CA ASN A 5 4.35 3.42 -9.89
C ASN A 5 3.19 2.41 -10.06
N ASN A 6 3.48 1.12 -10.30
CA ASN A 6 2.43 0.11 -10.50
C ASN A 6 2.03 -0.65 -9.23
N VAL A 7 2.71 -0.43 -8.10
CA VAL A 7 2.40 -1.18 -6.86
C VAL A 7 1.20 -0.60 -6.11
N GLU A 8 0.90 0.70 -6.24
CA GLU A 8 -0.24 1.33 -5.56
C GLU A 8 -1.59 1.16 -6.30
N GLN A 9 -1.60 0.74 -7.57
CA GLN A 9 -2.82 0.68 -8.38
C GLN A 9 -3.41 -0.72 -8.58
N SER A 10 -2.65 -1.78 -8.28
CA SER A 10 -3.19 -3.13 -8.37
C SER A 10 -3.89 -3.44 -7.05
N GLY A 11 -5.22 -3.61 -7.05
CA GLY A 11 -6.00 -4.12 -5.92
C GLY A 11 -5.67 -5.59 -5.59
N LEU A 12 -4.37 -5.88 -5.47
CA LEU A 12 -3.78 -7.17 -5.18
C LEU A 12 -3.42 -7.16 -3.69
N PRO A 13 -3.78 -8.19 -2.91
CA PRO A 13 -3.36 -8.28 -1.52
C PRO A 13 -1.85 -8.15 -1.36
N ASP A 14 -1.42 -7.60 -0.23
CA ASP A 14 -0.01 -7.54 0.18
C ASP A 14 0.69 -8.88 -0.12
N ASN A 15 1.82 -8.84 -0.82
CA ASN A 15 2.55 -10.04 -1.20
C ASN A 15 2.93 -10.90 0.01
N ALA A 16 3.11 -10.29 1.19
CA ALA A 16 3.32 -11.01 2.44
C ALA A 16 2.07 -11.79 2.87
N TYR A 17 0.89 -11.18 2.75
CA TYR A 17 -0.40 -11.84 3.02
C TYR A 17 -0.61 -13.02 2.07
N ARG A 18 -0.46 -12.81 0.74
CA ARG A 18 -0.62 -13.86 -0.27
C ARG A 18 0.29 -15.04 -0.02
N ARG A 19 1.54 -14.75 0.33
CA ARG A 19 2.53 -15.77 0.69
C ARG A 19 2.05 -16.63 1.85
N ASN A 20 1.61 -16.01 2.94
CA ASN A 20 1.19 -16.73 4.14
C ASN A 20 -0.05 -17.59 3.86
N VAL A 21 -1.00 -17.05 3.09
CA VAL A 21 -2.19 -17.82 2.65
C VAL A 21 -1.78 -18.99 1.76
N LEU A 22 -0.94 -18.77 0.75
CA LEU A 22 -0.49 -19.84 -0.14
C LEU A 22 0.22 -20.95 0.64
N GLN A 23 1.08 -20.60 1.61
CA GLN A 23 1.75 -21.58 2.46
C GLN A 23 0.77 -22.41 3.28
N LEU A 24 -0.24 -21.77 3.87
CA LEU A 24 -1.29 -22.48 4.60
C LEU A 24 -2.05 -23.45 3.69
N LEU A 25 -2.43 -22.99 2.49
CA LEU A 25 -3.13 -23.81 1.50
C LEU A 25 -2.29 -24.99 0.98
N LEU A 26 -0.98 -24.79 0.77
CA LEU A 26 -0.06 -25.86 0.39
C LEU A 26 0.03 -26.93 1.49
N ILE A 27 0.17 -26.53 2.75
CA ILE A 27 0.18 -27.48 3.89
C ILE A 27 -1.14 -28.22 3.97
N MET A 28 -2.25 -27.49 3.93
CA MET A 28 -3.58 -28.08 4.02
C MET A 28 -3.82 -29.08 2.89
N THR A 29 -3.44 -28.74 1.65
CA THR A 29 -3.57 -29.64 0.50
C THR A 29 -2.67 -30.86 0.60
N SER A 30 -1.45 -30.71 1.13
CA SER A 30 -0.58 -31.87 1.40
C SER A 30 -1.17 -32.82 2.43
N VAL A 31 -1.74 -32.31 3.53
CA VAL A 31 -2.35 -33.14 4.56
C VAL A 31 -3.66 -33.77 4.07
N CYS A 32 -4.57 -32.96 3.54
CA CYS A 32 -5.86 -33.42 3.02
C CYS A 32 -5.68 -34.40 1.85
N GLY A 33 -4.76 -34.13 0.92
CA GLY A 33 -4.51 -35.00 -0.23
C GLY A 33 -4.01 -36.38 0.17
N VAL A 34 -3.17 -36.50 1.21
CA VAL A 34 -2.78 -37.81 1.76
C VAL A 34 -3.97 -38.54 2.40
N ILE A 35 -4.82 -37.82 3.14
CA ILE A 35 -6.02 -38.41 3.76
C ILE A 35 -7.00 -38.90 2.69
N PHE A 36 -7.35 -38.05 1.71
CA PHE A 36 -8.25 -38.43 0.62
C PHE A 36 -7.67 -39.56 -0.22
N SER A 37 -6.36 -39.56 -0.49
CA SER A 37 -5.69 -40.65 -1.20
C SER A 37 -5.89 -42.00 -0.49
N LEU A 38 -5.77 -42.05 0.84
CA LEU A 38 -6.00 -43.27 1.63
C LEU A 38 -7.46 -43.70 1.60
N LEU A 39 -8.41 -42.75 1.69
CA LEU A 39 -9.85 -43.02 1.63
C LEU A 39 -10.28 -43.54 0.25
N ASN A 40 -9.70 -43.01 -0.82
CA ASN A 40 -10.05 -43.33 -2.20
C ASN A 40 -9.28 -44.53 -2.74
N TRP A 41 -8.21 -44.99 -2.08
CA TRP A 41 -7.42 -46.15 -2.48
C TRP A 41 -8.22 -47.43 -2.77
N PRO A 42 -9.19 -47.85 -1.92
CA PRO A 42 -9.97 -49.06 -2.18
C PRO A 42 -10.94 -48.92 -3.37
N GLU A 43 -11.46 -47.72 -3.62
CA GLU A 43 -12.55 -47.48 -4.57
C GLU A 43 -12.04 -46.98 -5.93
N ASN A 44 -11.13 -46.01 -5.93
CA ASN A 44 -10.57 -45.41 -7.14
C ASN A 44 -9.07 -45.11 -6.99
N ARG A 45 -8.25 -46.08 -7.43
CA ARG A 45 -6.79 -45.97 -7.38
C ARG A 45 -6.24 -44.80 -8.18
N THR A 46 -6.88 -44.44 -9.29
CA THR A 46 -6.40 -43.33 -10.14
C THR A 46 -6.58 -42.00 -9.44
N LEU A 47 -7.76 -41.74 -8.86
CA LEU A 47 -8.00 -40.55 -8.06
C LEU A 47 -7.05 -40.48 -6.85
N ALA A 48 -6.90 -41.59 -6.12
CA ALA A 48 -5.99 -41.67 -4.98
C ALA A 48 -4.53 -41.35 -5.34
N ILE A 49 -4.04 -41.82 -6.49
CA ILE A 49 -2.70 -41.50 -6.97
C ILE A 49 -2.59 -40.01 -7.32
N LEU A 50 -3.59 -39.44 -8.00
CA LEU A 50 -3.58 -38.01 -8.36
C LEU A 50 -3.61 -37.10 -7.12
N GLU A 51 -4.37 -37.47 -6.09
CA GLU A 51 -4.40 -36.77 -4.80
C GLU A 51 -3.05 -36.83 -4.09
N LEU A 52 -2.39 -37.99 -4.09
CA LEU A 52 -1.06 -38.17 -3.52
C LEU A 52 -0.01 -37.37 -4.30
N LEU A 53 -0.10 -37.34 -5.64
CA LEU A 53 0.76 -36.53 -6.49
C LEU A 53 0.56 -35.03 -6.24
N LEU A 54 -0.68 -34.57 -6.07
CA LEU A 54 -0.97 -33.18 -5.73
C LEU A 54 -0.45 -32.82 -4.34
N ALA A 55 -0.55 -33.73 -3.37
CA ALA A 55 0.01 -33.55 -2.04
C ALA A 55 1.54 -33.41 -2.07
N GLY A 56 2.22 -34.27 -2.82
CA GLY A 56 3.66 -34.20 -3.05
C GLY A 56 4.07 -32.93 -3.82
N TYR A 57 3.33 -32.57 -4.87
CA TYR A 57 3.54 -31.33 -5.62
C TYR A 57 3.41 -30.08 -4.74
N SER A 58 2.44 -30.07 -3.83
CA SER A 58 2.25 -28.97 -2.88
C SER A 58 3.44 -28.82 -1.92
N LEU A 59 4.03 -29.94 -1.46
CA LEU A 59 5.28 -29.91 -0.68
C LEU A 59 6.47 -29.40 -1.51
N LEU A 60 6.55 -29.75 -2.79
CA LEU A 60 7.60 -29.28 -3.69
C LEU A 60 7.52 -27.78 -3.95
N LEU A 61 6.30 -27.19 -3.99
CA LEU A 61 6.12 -25.75 -4.15
C LEU A 61 6.44 -24.94 -2.87
N MET A 62 6.39 -25.58 -1.70
CA MET A 62 6.61 -24.92 -0.40
C MET A 62 7.92 -24.11 -0.30
N PRO A 63 9.12 -24.61 -0.65
CA PRO A 63 10.35 -23.82 -0.57
C PRO A 63 10.31 -22.58 -1.47
N PHE A 64 9.70 -22.68 -2.65
CA PHE A 64 9.59 -21.56 -3.59
C PHE A 64 8.60 -20.49 -3.09
N SER A 65 7.57 -20.91 -2.35
CA SER A 65 6.62 -19.98 -1.72
C SER A 65 7.29 -18.98 -0.77
N LYS A 66 8.50 -19.23 -0.27
CA LYS A 66 9.20 -18.28 0.61
C LYS A 66 9.70 -17.04 -0.14
N GLN A 67 9.85 -17.10 -1.46
CA GLN A 67 10.37 -16.00 -2.27
C GLN A 67 9.24 -15.06 -2.72
N VAL A 68 9.33 -13.78 -2.34
CA VAL A 68 8.25 -12.78 -2.55
C VAL A 68 8.07 -12.40 -4.02
N SER A 69 9.12 -12.47 -4.85
CA SER A 69 9.12 -11.95 -6.22
C SER A 69 8.20 -12.70 -7.20
N ASN A 70 7.86 -13.96 -6.93
CA ASN A 70 7.13 -14.83 -7.86
C ASN A 70 5.80 -15.37 -7.31
N GLN A 71 5.23 -14.75 -6.27
CA GLN A 71 4.00 -15.23 -5.60
C GLN A 71 2.81 -15.43 -6.54
N PHE A 72 2.64 -14.55 -7.52
CA PHE A 72 1.57 -14.66 -8.50
C PHE A 72 1.70 -15.93 -9.36
N ARG A 73 2.90 -16.19 -9.89
CA ARG A 73 3.16 -17.38 -10.71
C ARG A 73 2.99 -18.66 -9.92
N LEU A 74 3.49 -18.69 -8.69
CA LEU A 74 3.35 -19.84 -7.79
C LEU A 74 1.89 -20.11 -7.42
N SER A 75 1.10 -19.06 -7.16
CA SER A 75 -0.34 -19.21 -6.90
C SER A 75 -1.06 -19.83 -8.10
N PHE A 76 -0.74 -19.39 -9.32
CA PHE A 76 -1.34 -19.96 -10.52
C PHE A 76 -0.91 -21.42 -10.75
N LEU A 77 0.38 -21.73 -10.57
CA LEU A 77 0.92 -23.10 -10.66
C LEU A 77 0.31 -24.05 -9.63
N TYR A 78 -0.11 -23.55 -8.48
CA TYR A 78 -0.82 -24.34 -7.47
C TYR A 78 -2.32 -24.52 -7.81
N LEU A 79 -3.01 -23.44 -8.19
CA LEU A 79 -4.46 -23.48 -8.42
C LEU A 79 -4.85 -24.34 -9.62
N VAL A 80 -4.08 -24.33 -10.71
CA VAL A 80 -4.44 -25.09 -11.92
C VAL A 80 -4.49 -26.61 -11.66
N PRO A 81 -3.45 -27.27 -11.11
CA PRO A 81 -3.52 -28.69 -10.77
C PRO A 81 -4.61 -29.02 -9.75
N LEU A 82 -4.81 -28.16 -8.73
CA LEU A 82 -5.85 -28.34 -7.73
C LEU A 82 -7.24 -28.35 -8.37
N TYR A 83 -7.54 -27.35 -9.21
CA TYR A 83 -8.85 -27.28 -9.86
C TYR A 83 -9.03 -28.36 -10.92
N SER A 84 -7.97 -28.73 -11.65
CA SER A 84 -8.02 -29.87 -12.57
C SER A 84 -8.36 -31.17 -11.84
N LEU A 85 -7.86 -31.37 -10.62
CA LEU A 85 -8.24 -32.51 -9.78
C LEU A 85 -9.73 -32.47 -9.40
N PHE A 86 -10.26 -31.30 -9.01
CA PHE A 86 -11.70 -31.15 -8.73
C PHE A 86 -12.56 -31.45 -9.95
N LEU A 87 -12.15 -30.97 -11.14
CA LEU A 87 -12.83 -31.27 -12.39
C LEU A 87 -12.78 -32.76 -12.75
N TYR A 88 -11.64 -33.41 -12.51
CA TYR A 88 -11.50 -34.86 -12.71
C TYR A 88 -12.41 -35.66 -11.78
N ALA A 89 -12.48 -35.27 -10.49
CA ALA A 89 -13.36 -35.94 -9.52
C ALA A 89 -14.84 -35.88 -9.95
N LEU A 90 -15.29 -34.80 -10.60
CA LEU A 90 -16.66 -34.69 -11.14
C LEU A 90 -16.96 -35.66 -12.29
N THR A 91 -15.95 -36.25 -12.93
CA THR A 91 -16.17 -37.24 -13.99
C THR A 91 -16.41 -38.65 -13.45
N LEU A 92 -16.24 -38.85 -12.15
CA LEU A 92 -16.33 -40.17 -11.51
C LEU A 92 -17.73 -40.38 -10.91
N PRO A 93 -18.42 -41.49 -11.25
CA PRO A 93 -19.83 -41.74 -10.91
C PRO A 93 -20.18 -41.52 -9.43
N ARG A 94 -19.39 -42.12 -8.53
CA ARG A 94 -19.65 -42.10 -7.08
C ARG A 94 -19.21 -40.80 -6.40
N GLU A 95 -18.20 -40.15 -6.95
CA GLU A 95 -17.62 -38.93 -6.37
C GLU A 95 -18.41 -37.70 -6.80
N ALA A 96 -19.03 -37.72 -7.99
CA ALA A 96 -19.77 -36.58 -8.55
C ALA A 96 -20.84 -36.02 -7.60
N GLU A 97 -21.50 -36.89 -6.82
CA GLU A 97 -22.50 -36.52 -5.81
C GLU A 97 -21.95 -35.67 -4.65
N THR A 98 -20.65 -35.71 -4.37
CA THR A 98 -20.05 -34.93 -3.28
C THR A 98 -19.01 -33.92 -3.76
N ALA A 99 -18.42 -34.17 -4.94
CA ALA A 99 -17.36 -33.37 -5.52
C ALA A 99 -17.82 -31.97 -5.94
N PHE A 100 -19.12 -31.76 -6.18
CA PHE A 100 -19.66 -30.45 -6.57
C PHE A 100 -19.42 -29.38 -5.50
N VAL A 101 -19.31 -29.76 -4.21
CA VAL A 101 -19.04 -28.82 -3.12
C VAL A 101 -17.68 -28.14 -3.31
N TRP A 102 -16.68 -28.85 -3.86
CA TRP A 102 -15.36 -28.30 -4.13
C TRP A 102 -15.36 -27.23 -5.23
N ILE A 103 -16.34 -27.25 -6.15
CA ILE A 103 -16.51 -26.19 -7.16
C ILE A 103 -16.81 -24.84 -6.47
N LEU A 104 -17.58 -24.86 -5.38
CA LEU A 104 -17.95 -23.64 -4.63
C LEU A 104 -16.74 -23.01 -3.93
N VAL A 105 -15.65 -23.75 -3.74
CA VAL A 105 -14.40 -23.23 -3.15
C VAL A 105 -13.59 -22.43 -4.17
N ILE A 106 -13.78 -22.66 -5.48
CA ILE A 106 -13.01 -22.04 -6.56
C ILE A 106 -13.08 -20.49 -6.52
N PRO A 107 -14.26 -19.83 -6.42
CA PRO A 107 -14.33 -18.37 -6.23
C PRO A 107 -13.53 -17.83 -5.08
N VAL A 108 -13.51 -18.54 -3.96
CA VAL A 108 -12.87 -18.09 -2.73
C VAL A 108 -11.34 -18.12 -2.90
N LEU A 109 -10.79 -19.27 -3.31
CA LEU A 109 -9.34 -19.43 -3.48
C LEU A 109 -8.77 -18.55 -4.60
N SER A 110 -9.49 -18.43 -5.72
CA SER A 110 -9.06 -17.60 -6.84
C SER A 110 -8.99 -16.11 -6.48
N HIS A 111 -9.99 -15.55 -5.80
CA HIS A 111 -9.95 -14.15 -5.36
C HIS A 111 -8.88 -13.92 -4.30
N LEU A 112 -8.75 -14.85 -3.34
CA LEU A 112 -7.79 -14.75 -2.25
C LEU A 112 -6.33 -14.71 -2.73
N LEU A 113 -5.98 -15.52 -3.74
CA LEU A 113 -4.62 -15.64 -4.25
C LEU A 113 -4.34 -14.74 -5.46
N LEU A 114 -5.29 -14.60 -6.40
CA LEU A 114 -5.08 -13.88 -7.66
C LEU A 114 -5.63 -12.45 -7.65
N GLY A 115 -6.48 -12.10 -6.68
CA GLY A 115 -7.12 -10.78 -6.54
C GLY A 115 -8.37 -10.62 -7.41
N ARG A 116 -8.97 -9.42 -7.40
CA ARG A 116 -10.33 -9.18 -7.91
C ARG A 116 -10.60 -9.62 -9.37
N TRP A 117 -9.72 -9.26 -10.31
CA TRP A 117 -10.02 -9.42 -11.74
C TRP A 117 -9.59 -10.78 -12.26
N LEU A 118 -8.35 -11.18 -11.97
CA LEU A 118 -7.84 -12.49 -12.38
C LEU A 118 -8.53 -13.61 -11.61
N GLY A 119 -8.82 -13.41 -10.33
CA GLY A 119 -9.61 -14.35 -9.54
C GLY A 119 -10.99 -14.59 -10.16
N LEU A 120 -11.69 -13.52 -10.54
CA LEU A 120 -12.99 -13.60 -11.22
C LEU A 120 -12.93 -14.40 -12.53
N TRP A 121 -11.98 -14.08 -13.42
CA TRP A 121 -11.84 -14.76 -14.71
C TRP A 121 -11.49 -16.25 -14.56
N VAL A 122 -10.59 -16.59 -13.64
CA VAL A 122 -10.22 -17.99 -13.37
C VAL A 122 -11.42 -18.74 -12.80
N SER A 123 -12.16 -18.16 -11.87
CA SER A 123 -13.35 -18.79 -11.30
C SER A 123 -14.45 -19.02 -12.33
N ILE A 124 -14.78 -18.02 -13.14
CA ILE A 124 -15.77 -18.18 -14.22
C ILE A 124 -15.35 -19.31 -15.17
N SER A 125 -14.07 -19.35 -15.56
CA SER A 125 -13.57 -20.36 -16.51
C SER A 125 -13.70 -21.78 -15.95
N PHE A 126 -13.20 -22.03 -14.73
CA PHE A 126 -13.24 -23.36 -14.13
C PHE A 126 -14.65 -23.78 -13.70
N MET A 127 -15.49 -22.85 -13.22
CA MET A 127 -16.87 -23.17 -12.87
C MET A 127 -17.73 -23.46 -14.09
N THR A 128 -17.51 -22.75 -15.20
CA THR A 128 -18.18 -23.06 -16.48
C THR A 128 -17.78 -24.44 -16.97
N LEU A 129 -16.49 -24.79 -16.90
CA LEU A 129 -16.01 -26.11 -17.27
C LEU A 129 -16.60 -27.21 -16.35
N ALA A 130 -16.65 -26.96 -15.03
CA ALA A 130 -17.26 -27.86 -14.07
C ALA A 130 -18.75 -28.10 -14.37
N PHE A 131 -19.49 -27.04 -14.70
CA PHE A 131 -20.89 -27.12 -15.07
C PHE A 131 -21.10 -27.96 -16.35
N ILE A 132 -20.25 -27.75 -17.37
CA ILE A 132 -20.29 -28.56 -18.61
C ILE A 132 -20.02 -30.04 -18.29
N ILE A 133 -18.99 -30.34 -17.50
CA ILE A 133 -18.64 -31.72 -17.11
C ILE A 133 -19.81 -32.37 -16.39
N TYR A 134 -20.41 -31.68 -15.42
CA TYR A 134 -21.55 -32.19 -14.67
C TYR A 134 -22.74 -32.53 -15.59
N ILE A 135 -23.12 -31.62 -16.49
CA ILE A 135 -24.22 -31.86 -17.44
C ILE A 135 -23.91 -33.06 -18.35
N VAL A 136 -22.70 -33.14 -18.91
CA VAL A 136 -22.29 -34.25 -19.77
C VAL A 136 -22.32 -35.59 -19.03
N HIS A 137 -21.82 -35.61 -17.79
CA HIS A 137 -21.81 -36.80 -16.94
C HIS A 137 -23.24 -37.30 -16.66
N SER A 138 -24.14 -36.43 -16.24
CA SER A 138 -25.54 -36.79 -16.00
C SER A 138 -26.26 -37.30 -17.26
N PHE A 139 -25.94 -36.76 -18.44
CA PHE A 139 -26.47 -37.30 -19.72
C PHE A 139 -25.98 -38.72 -20.00
N ILE A 140 -24.72 -39.04 -19.69
CA ILE A 140 -24.13 -40.36 -19.93
C ILE A 140 -24.71 -41.41 -18.98
N GLU A 141 -24.86 -41.08 -17.70
CA GLU A 141 -25.37 -42.02 -16.69
C GLU A 141 -26.88 -42.21 -16.76
N LYS A 142 -27.56 -41.43 -17.62
CA LYS A 142 -29.04 -41.37 -17.75
C LYS A 142 -29.72 -41.03 -16.44
N ASP A 143 -29.03 -40.29 -15.58
CA ASP A 143 -29.64 -39.73 -14.39
C ASP A 143 -30.72 -38.74 -14.78
N VAL A 144 -31.85 -38.80 -14.07
CA VAL A 144 -32.87 -37.77 -14.20
C VAL A 144 -32.27 -36.50 -13.60
N LEU A 145 -31.90 -35.56 -14.48
CA LEU A 145 -31.50 -34.22 -14.10
C LEU A 145 -32.61 -33.58 -13.25
N ASP A 146 -32.47 -33.65 -11.93
CA ASP A 146 -33.37 -32.95 -11.03
C ASP A 146 -33.17 -31.45 -11.25
N THR A 147 -34.14 -30.85 -11.93
CA THR A 147 -34.11 -29.44 -12.30
C THR A 147 -33.98 -28.56 -11.05
N LEU A 148 -34.51 -29.00 -9.90
CA LEU A 148 -34.37 -28.29 -8.64
C LEU A 148 -32.93 -28.34 -8.12
N ALA A 149 -32.29 -29.52 -8.13
CA ALA A 149 -30.90 -29.68 -7.68
C ALA A 149 -29.92 -28.83 -8.51
N ILE A 150 -30.07 -28.83 -9.83
CA ILE A 150 -29.22 -28.04 -10.74
C ILE A 150 -29.43 -26.55 -10.54
N SER A 151 -30.69 -26.13 -10.41
CA SER A 151 -31.03 -24.73 -10.18
C SER A 151 -30.45 -24.24 -8.85
N ASN A 152 -30.55 -25.05 -7.79
CA ASN A 152 -29.95 -24.75 -6.48
C ASN A 152 -28.43 -24.68 -6.56
N LEU A 153 -27.78 -25.61 -7.27
CA LEU A 153 -26.33 -25.61 -7.46
C LEU A 153 -25.87 -24.36 -8.22
N ALA A 154 -26.54 -24.01 -9.33
CA ALA A 154 -26.24 -22.82 -10.11
C ALA A 154 -26.46 -21.53 -9.30
N LEU A 155 -27.52 -21.47 -8.50
CA LEU A 155 -27.80 -20.35 -7.61
C LEU A 155 -26.73 -20.23 -6.51
N ALA A 156 -26.35 -21.34 -5.87
CA ALA A 156 -25.30 -21.38 -4.86
C ALA A 156 -23.94 -20.98 -5.44
N ALA A 157 -23.58 -21.51 -6.61
CA ALA A 157 -22.36 -21.17 -7.33
C ALA A 157 -22.30 -19.67 -7.67
N THR A 158 -23.40 -19.11 -8.17
CA THR A 158 -23.51 -17.69 -8.49
C THR A 158 -23.43 -16.83 -7.23
N ALA A 159 -24.15 -17.22 -6.17
CA ALA A 159 -24.13 -16.52 -4.90
C ALA A 159 -22.70 -16.49 -4.31
N VAL A 160 -22.01 -17.63 -4.25
CA VAL A 160 -20.64 -17.70 -3.74
C VAL A 160 -19.67 -16.90 -4.60
N LEU A 161 -19.83 -16.90 -5.92
CA LEU A 161 -19.02 -16.06 -6.82
C LEU A 161 -19.22 -14.57 -6.52
N VAL A 162 -20.48 -14.12 -6.43
CA VAL A 162 -20.84 -12.73 -6.13
C VAL A 162 -20.34 -12.32 -4.75
N PHE A 163 -20.61 -13.13 -3.72
CA PHE A 163 -20.15 -12.85 -2.35
C PHE A 163 -18.63 -12.79 -2.26
N SER A 164 -17.91 -13.73 -2.88
CA SER A 164 -16.44 -13.72 -2.92
C SER A 164 -15.90 -12.45 -3.61
N HIS A 165 -16.52 -12.06 -4.73
CA HIS A 165 -16.13 -10.85 -5.44
C HIS A 165 -16.38 -9.57 -4.63
N VAL A 166 -17.58 -9.43 -4.05
CA VAL A 166 -17.97 -8.28 -3.21
C VAL A 166 -17.07 -8.19 -1.97
N TYR A 167 -16.76 -9.32 -1.34
CA TYR A 167 -15.84 -9.37 -0.21
C TYR A 167 -14.45 -8.88 -0.60
N GLU A 168 -13.88 -9.35 -1.71
CA GLU A 168 -12.54 -8.93 -2.15
C GLU A 168 -12.51 -7.44 -2.55
N VAL A 169 -13.57 -6.92 -3.18
CA VAL A 169 -13.71 -5.47 -3.46
C VAL A 169 -13.73 -4.68 -2.14
N SER A 170 -14.59 -5.06 -1.20
CA SER A 170 -14.76 -4.40 0.09
C SER A 170 -13.46 -4.42 0.89
N ARG A 171 -12.75 -5.55 0.87
CA ARG A 171 -11.47 -5.73 1.55
C ARG A 171 -10.40 -4.79 1.00
N VAL A 172 -10.26 -4.70 -0.33
CA VAL A 172 -9.27 -3.80 -0.96
C VAL A 172 -9.58 -2.34 -0.64
N ASP A 173 -10.85 -1.95 -0.65
CA ASP A 173 -11.25 -0.58 -0.35
C ASP A 173 -11.05 -0.23 1.13
N ALA A 174 -11.38 -1.14 2.05
CA ALA A 174 -11.10 -0.99 3.47
C ALA A 174 -9.60 -0.85 3.73
N HIS A 175 -8.78 -1.67 3.09
CA HIS A 175 -7.32 -1.59 3.21
C HIS A 175 -6.78 -0.26 2.68
N ARG A 176 -7.26 0.21 1.53
CA ARG A 176 -6.89 1.52 0.97
C ARG A 176 -7.25 2.66 1.93
N LYS A 177 -8.45 2.64 2.51
CA LYS A 177 -8.89 3.65 3.49
C LYS A 177 -8.01 3.62 4.74
N LEU A 178 -7.71 2.43 5.26
CA LEU A 178 -6.80 2.27 6.40
C LEU A 178 -5.42 2.84 6.10
N LEU A 179 -4.84 2.52 4.94
CA LEU A 179 -3.55 3.08 4.52
C LEU A 179 -3.61 4.60 4.40
N HIS A 180 -4.67 5.15 3.79
CA HIS A 180 -4.82 6.60 3.65
C HIS A 180 -4.85 7.28 5.03
N LEU A 181 -5.69 6.80 5.95
CA LEU A 181 -5.78 7.30 7.33
C LEU A 181 -4.47 7.13 8.11
N ALA A 182 -3.75 6.03 7.87
CA ALA A 182 -2.50 5.74 8.54
C ALA A 182 -1.32 6.59 8.02
N THR A 183 -1.42 7.15 6.82
CA THR A 183 -0.26 7.78 6.13
C THR A 183 -0.50 9.24 5.70
N THR A 184 -1.70 9.77 5.89
CA THR A 184 -2.11 11.11 5.44
C THR A 184 -2.66 11.91 6.62
N ASP A 185 -2.37 13.21 6.67
CA ASP A 185 -3.00 14.14 7.60
C ASP A 185 -4.42 14.49 7.11
N ASN A 186 -5.43 14.26 7.95
CA ASN A 186 -6.84 14.41 7.57
C ASN A 186 -7.24 15.86 7.24
N LEU A 187 -6.54 16.85 7.81
CA LEU A 187 -6.87 18.26 7.58
C LEU A 187 -6.28 18.76 6.26
N THR A 188 -4.99 18.49 6.04
CA THR A 188 -4.19 19.11 4.96
C THR A 188 -3.99 18.21 3.75
N SER A 189 -4.33 16.92 3.85
CA SER A 189 -4.07 15.88 2.84
C SER A 189 -2.58 15.64 2.51
N LEU A 190 -1.66 16.24 3.29
CA LEU A 190 -0.23 15.95 3.21
C LEU A 190 0.10 14.60 3.85
N ALA A 191 1.33 14.13 3.69
CA ALA A 191 1.82 13.02 4.49
C ALA A 191 1.68 13.34 6.00
N ASN A 192 1.39 12.33 6.81
CA ASN A 192 1.53 12.45 8.25
C ASN A 192 2.95 12.04 8.69
N ARG A 193 3.23 12.23 9.98
CA ARG A 193 4.52 11.88 10.59
C ARG A 193 4.93 10.42 10.36
N ALA A 194 3.98 9.47 10.38
CA ALA A 194 4.27 8.05 10.16
C ALA A 194 4.79 7.81 8.72
N ARG A 195 4.10 8.34 7.71
CA ARG A 195 4.54 8.25 6.32
C ARG A 195 5.88 8.95 6.08
N PHE A 196 6.11 10.07 6.73
CA PHE A 196 7.37 10.79 6.63
C PHE A 196 8.56 9.96 7.14
N LEU A 197 8.41 9.28 8.28
CA LEU A 197 9.42 8.37 8.83
C LEU A 197 9.74 7.23 7.85
N ASP A 198 8.72 6.56 7.33
CA ASP A 198 8.87 5.44 6.40
C ASP A 198 9.60 5.86 5.11
N VAL A 199 9.22 7.02 4.55
CA VAL A 199 9.84 7.55 3.34
C VAL A 199 11.26 8.02 3.62
N PHE A 200 11.52 8.69 4.73
CA PHE A 200 12.86 9.10 5.11
C PHE A 200 13.82 7.91 5.16
N GLU A 201 13.45 6.83 5.85
CA GLU A 201 14.30 5.63 5.94
C GLU A 201 14.60 5.02 4.57
N ARG A 202 13.61 4.99 3.68
CA ARG A 202 13.78 4.52 2.30
C ARG A 202 14.75 5.39 1.52
N GLU A 203 14.56 6.72 1.55
CA GLU A 203 15.38 7.67 0.80
C GLU A 203 16.79 7.79 1.39
N ARG A 204 16.95 7.70 2.71
CA ARG A 204 18.26 7.61 3.38
C ARG A 204 19.04 6.39 2.89
N ASN A 205 18.39 5.23 2.84
CA ASN A 205 19.03 4.00 2.34
C ASN A 205 19.39 4.11 0.85
N HIS A 206 18.59 4.83 0.06
CA HIS A 206 18.90 5.13 -1.34
C HIS A 206 20.11 6.07 -1.45
N ALA A 207 20.10 7.17 -0.71
CA ALA A 207 21.18 8.15 -0.64
C ALA A 207 22.51 7.53 -0.20
N ALA A 208 22.49 6.69 0.84
CA ALA A 208 23.67 5.99 1.34
C ALA A 208 24.29 5.05 0.28
N ARG A 209 23.46 4.30 -0.47
CA ARG A 209 23.94 3.39 -1.51
C ARG A 209 24.47 4.11 -2.75
N ASN A 210 23.77 5.16 -3.17
CA ASN A 210 24.04 5.84 -4.44
C ASN A 210 24.91 7.09 -4.29
N LYS A 211 25.29 7.46 -3.07
CA LYS A 211 25.96 8.72 -2.74
C LYS A 211 25.22 9.94 -3.32
N SER A 212 23.90 9.92 -3.24
CA SER A 212 23.04 11.02 -3.70
C SER A 212 22.68 11.95 -2.55
N ASP A 213 22.49 13.22 -2.85
CA ASP A 213 22.11 14.22 -1.85
C ASP A 213 20.69 13.98 -1.32
N LEU A 214 20.42 14.46 -0.11
CA LEU A 214 19.13 14.41 0.54
C LEU A 214 19.05 15.55 1.55
N SER A 215 18.01 16.37 1.45
CA SER A 215 17.83 17.50 2.37
C SER A 215 16.46 17.47 3.04
N LEU A 216 16.40 18.07 4.23
CA LEU A 216 15.23 18.21 5.07
C LEU A 216 14.98 19.69 5.35
N LEU A 217 13.72 20.09 5.22
CA LEU A 217 13.23 21.40 5.62
C LEU A 217 12.22 21.21 6.75
N LEU A 218 12.34 21.99 7.81
CA LEU A 218 11.30 22.16 8.82
C LEU A 218 10.74 23.56 8.71
N LEU A 219 9.42 23.66 8.65
CA LEU A 219 8.69 24.89 8.46
C LEU A 219 7.68 25.04 9.59
N ASP A 220 7.51 26.27 10.06
CA ASP A 220 6.50 26.58 11.07
C ASP A 220 5.87 27.94 10.76
N LEU A 221 4.54 27.98 10.79
CA LEU A 221 3.79 29.18 10.50
C LEU A 221 3.93 30.20 11.62
N ASP A 222 4.45 31.37 11.25
CA ASP A 222 4.68 32.44 12.19
C ASP A 222 3.35 32.97 12.74
N HIS A 223 3.27 33.11 14.06
CA HIS A 223 2.12 33.70 14.76
C HIS A 223 0.78 32.97 14.50
N PHE A 224 0.78 31.69 14.14
CA PHE A 224 -0.45 30.94 13.85
C PHE A 224 -1.44 30.90 15.03
N LYS A 225 -0.94 30.88 16.28
CA LYS A 225 -1.80 31.05 17.46
C LYS A 225 -2.62 32.35 17.42
N GLN A 226 -2.02 33.47 16.98
CA GLN A 226 -2.74 34.74 16.85
C GLN A 226 -3.81 34.69 15.77
N VAL A 227 -3.59 33.94 14.68
CA VAL A 227 -4.61 33.70 13.65
C VAL A 227 -5.80 32.97 14.25
N ASN A 228 -5.57 31.93 15.06
CA ASN A 228 -6.65 31.23 15.76
C ASN A 228 -7.38 32.14 16.76
N ASP A 229 -6.63 32.90 17.56
CA ASP A 229 -7.19 33.77 18.59
C ASP A 229 -8.05 34.91 17.97
N LEU A 230 -7.64 35.45 16.82
CA LEU A 230 -8.33 36.56 16.16
C LEU A 230 -9.48 36.12 15.23
N HIS A 231 -9.32 35.00 14.54
CA HIS A 231 -10.24 34.59 13.47
C HIS A 231 -11.02 33.30 13.75
N GLY A 232 -10.69 32.61 14.84
CA GLY A 232 -11.27 31.33 15.24
C GLY A 232 -10.57 30.13 14.59
N HIS A 233 -10.68 28.97 15.23
CA HIS A 233 -10.05 27.72 14.79
C HIS A 233 -10.47 27.29 13.39
N ASP A 234 -11.72 27.54 12.97
CA ASP A 234 -12.18 27.23 11.61
C ASP A 234 -11.36 27.97 10.54
N VAL A 235 -10.96 29.22 10.81
CA VAL A 235 -10.10 29.98 9.88
C VAL A 235 -8.66 29.48 9.95
N GLY A 236 -8.16 29.12 11.13
CA GLY A 236 -6.85 28.49 11.28
C GLY A 236 -6.73 27.19 10.48
N ASP A 237 -7.75 26.34 10.54
CA ASP A 237 -7.81 25.08 9.78
C ASP A 237 -7.77 25.33 8.26
N GLU A 238 -8.45 26.36 7.79
CA GLU A 238 -8.44 26.74 6.37
C GLU A 238 -7.10 27.36 5.96
N VAL A 239 -6.45 28.12 6.84
CA VAL A 239 -5.08 28.62 6.64
C VAL A 239 -4.09 27.46 6.51
N LEU A 240 -4.21 26.42 7.33
CA LEU A 240 -3.35 25.23 7.23
C LEU A 240 -3.54 24.49 5.91
N LYS A 241 -4.79 24.35 5.43
CA LYS A 241 -5.09 23.79 4.10
C LYS A 241 -4.54 24.66 2.97
N TYR A 242 -4.62 25.97 3.13
CA TYR A 242 -4.11 26.92 2.14
C TYR A 242 -2.58 26.82 2.02
N VAL A 243 -1.89 26.81 3.16
CA VAL A 243 -0.43 26.68 3.23
C VAL A 243 0.03 25.32 2.70
N SER A 244 -0.68 24.23 3.04
CA SER A 244 -0.34 22.91 2.51
C SER A 244 -0.45 22.82 0.99
N ALA A 245 -1.43 23.50 0.40
CA ALA A 245 -1.58 23.59 -1.04
C ALA A 245 -0.42 24.38 -1.69
N ILE A 246 0.00 25.50 -1.09
CA ILE A 246 1.15 26.28 -1.56
C ILE A 246 2.42 25.44 -1.53
N ILE A 247 2.70 24.76 -0.41
CA ILE A 247 3.86 23.88 -0.28
C ILE A 247 3.83 22.82 -1.39
N SER A 248 2.71 22.12 -1.56
CA SER A 248 2.58 21.04 -2.54
C SER A 248 2.79 21.49 -3.99
N GLN A 249 2.34 22.68 -4.36
CA GLN A 249 2.49 23.22 -5.72
C GLN A 249 3.95 23.55 -6.09
N ARG A 250 4.82 23.70 -5.10
CA ARG A 250 6.24 24.04 -5.31
C ARG A 250 7.16 22.82 -5.31
N LEU A 251 6.62 21.65 -5.02
CA LEU A 251 7.38 20.42 -4.89
C LEU A 251 7.32 19.55 -6.15
N ARG A 252 8.40 18.80 -6.39
CA ARG A 252 8.47 17.77 -7.43
C ARG A 252 7.73 16.53 -6.96
N LYS A 253 7.40 15.65 -7.91
CA LYS A 253 6.78 14.34 -7.58
C LYS A 253 7.64 13.44 -6.68
N THR A 254 8.94 13.66 -6.65
CA THR A 254 9.90 12.93 -5.82
C THR A 254 9.97 13.45 -4.38
N ASP A 255 9.54 14.69 -4.16
CA ASP A 255 9.63 15.35 -2.89
C ASP A 255 8.42 14.97 -2.03
N LEU A 256 8.57 15.04 -0.71
CA LEU A 256 7.49 14.71 0.22
C LEU A 256 7.24 15.87 1.17
N ALA A 257 6.03 16.45 1.11
CA ALA A 257 5.52 17.34 2.15
C ALA A 257 4.74 16.56 3.20
N CYS A 258 4.98 16.90 4.46
CA CYS A 258 4.37 16.29 5.63
C CYS A 258 3.90 17.38 6.59
N ARG A 259 2.76 17.17 7.25
CA ARG A 259 2.40 17.92 8.45
C ARG A 259 2.84 17.14 9.68
N MET A 260 3.73 17.72 10.47
CA MET A 260 4.29 17.06 11.67
C MET A 260 3.31 17.10 12.84
N GLY A 261 2.57 18.20 12.96
CA GLY A 261 1.54 18.44 13.97
C GLY A 261 1.31 19.94 14.14
N GLY A 262 0.12 20.35 14.62
CA GLY A 262 -0.17 21.77 14.83
C GLY A 262 0.05 22.63 13.57
N GLU A 263 0.97 23.58 13.66
CA GLU A 263 1.39 24.51 12.60
C GLU A 263 2.72 24.15 11.92
N GLU A 264 3.27 22.98 12.25
CA GLU A 264 4.57 22.50 11.78
C GLU A 264 4.46 21.59 10.55
N PHE A 265 5.30 21.88 9.56
CA PHE A 265 5.43 21.10 8.33
C PHE A 265 6.88 20.66 8.14
N ALA A 266 7.06 19.52 7.49
CA ALA A 266 8.36 19.03 7.05
C ALA A 266 8.35 18.75 5.56
N VAL A 267 9.46 19.02 4.88
CA VAL A 267 9.65 18.68 3.48
C VAL A 267 10.94 17.87 3.31
N LEU A 268 10.83 16.70 2.70
CA LEU A 268 11.95 15.87 2.32
C LEU A 268 12.26 16.05 0.83
N LEU A 269 13.52 16.33 0.50
CA LEU A 269 13.98 16.58 -0.87
C LEU A 269 15.06 15.57 -1.29
N PRO A 270 14.68 14.41 -1.88
CA PRO A 270 15.64 13.43 -2.40
C PRO A 270 16.42 13.98 -3.61
N GLY A 271 17.71 13.67 -3.70
CA GLY A 271 18.59 14.12 -4.78
C GLY A 271 18.82 15.64 -4.79
N THR A 272 18.74 16.27 -3.62
CA THR A 272 18.82 17.73 -3.47
C THR A 272 19.87 18.11 -2.43
N ASP A 273 20.88 18.83 -2.88
CA ASP A 273 21.94 19.43 -2.06
C ASP A 273 21.42 20.63 -1.25
N LEU A 274 22.24 21.12 -0.32
CA LEU A 274 21.87 22.23 0.54
C LEU A 274 21.47 23.50 -0.23
N ASP A 275 22.23 23.89 -1.26
CA ASP A 275 21.97 25.14 -2.01
C ASP A 275 20.61 25.10 -2.73
N ARG A 276 20.28 23.96 -3.36
CA ARG A 276 18.96 23.77 -3.98
C ARG A 276 17.86 23.66 -2.95
N ALA A 277 18.11 23.03 -1.81
CA ALA A 277 17.14 22.97 -0.72
C ALA A 277 16.80 24.39 -0.20
N ILE A 278 17.80 25.26 -0.07
CA ILE A 278 17.60 26.67 0.30
C ILE A 278 16.76 27.40 -0.76
N MET A 279 17.02 27.18 -2.05
CA MET A 279 16.20 27.78 -3.12
C MET A 279 14.72 27.33 -3.04
N VAL A 280 14.47 26.05 -2.73
CA VAL A 280 13.11 25.53 -2.53
C VAL A 280 12.48 26.16 -1.29
N ALA A 281 13.20 26.24 -0.17
CA ALA A 281 12.75 26.87 1.07
C ALA A 281 12.36 28.33 0.84
N GLU A 282 13.23 29.13 0.23
CA GLU A 282 12.94 30.54 -0.06
C GLU A 282 11.77 30.73 -1.03
N ASN A 283 11.61 29.82 -1.99
CA ASN A 283 10.45 29.84 -2.89
C ASN A 283 9.15 29.59 -2.11
N ILE A 284 9.11 28.57 -1.24
CA ILE A 284 7.95 28.30 -0.37
C ILE A 284 7.67 29.51 0.52
N ARG A 285 8.69 30.03 1.20
CA ARG A 285 8.58 31.17 2.11
C ARG A 285 7.98 32.39 1.44
N LYS A 286 8.53 32.81 0.30
CA LYS A 286 8.04 33.97 -0.46
C LYS A 286 6.60 33.79 -0.91
N ASN A 287 6.23 32.60 -1.41
CA ASN A 287 4.84 32.38 -1.82
C ASN A 287 3.84 32.46 -0.67
N ILE A 288 4.22 31.97 0.52
CA ILE A 288 3.37 32.09 1.69
C ILE A 288 3.27 33.55 2.15
N SER A 289 4.37 34.32 2.10
CA SER A 289 4.36 35.74 2.48
C SER A 289 3.65 36.66 1.50
N ASP A 290 3.76 36.38 0.21
CA ASP A 290 3.29 37.27 -0.86
C ASP A 290 1.81 37.03 -1.20
N LEU A 291 1.26 35.87 -0.81
CA LEU A 291 -0.11 35.48 -1.08
C LEU A 291 -0.90 35.37 0.24
N PRO A 292 -1.59 36.43 0.68
CA PRO A 292 -2.43 36.36 1.87
C PRO A 292 -3.61 35.41 1.64
N TYR A 293 -4.03 34.73 2.70
CA TYR A 293 -5.25 33.94 2.67
C TYR A 293 -6.46 34.89 2.63
N THR A 294 -7.37 34.67 1.67
CA THR A 294 -8.57 35.50 1.47
C THR A 294 -9.83 34.62 1.44
N LYS A 295 -10.85 34.98 2.23
CA LYS A 295 -12.17 34.32 2.23
C LYS A 295 -13.26 35.32 2.60
N GLY A 296 -14.05 35.73 1.60
CA GLY A 296 -14.98 36.86 1.74
C GLY A 296 -14.18 38.13 2.06
N ASP A 297 -14.59 38.84 3.11
CA ASP A 297 -13.92 40.08 3.55
C ASP A 297 -12.71 39.85 4.47
N LYS A 298 -12.40 38.59 4.81
CA LYS A 298 -11.26 38.25 5.68
C LYS A 298 -9.98 38.15 4.84
N ILE A 299 -8.97 38.93 5.22
CA ILE A 299 -7.61 38.86 4.67
C ILE A 299 -6.66 38.53 5.83
N VAL A 300 -5.94 37.42 5.72
CA VAL A 300 -4.96 36.98 6.72
C VAL A 300 -3.59 36.95 6.07
N SER A 301 -2.71 37.87 6.49
CA SER A 301 -1.29 37.85 6.12
C SER A 301 -0.60 36.70 6.84
N LEU A 302 0.20 35.94 6.10
CA LEU A 302 0.90 34.75 6.60
C LEU A 302 2.40 34.93 6.40
N SER A 303 3.19 34.34 7.27
CA SER A 303 4.61 34.11 7.01
C SER A 303 5.04 32.79 7.62
N VAL A 304 6.21 32.32 7.21
CA VAL A 304 6.75 31.04 7.67
C VAL A 304 8.23 31.21 7.96
N SER A 305 8.69 30.59 9.05
CA SER A 305 10.10 30.42 9.34
C SER A 305 10.54 29.03 8.91
N ILE A 306 11.75 28.90 8.33
CA ILE A 306 12.23 27.62 7.78
C ILE A 306 13.65 27.32 8.26
N GLY A 307 13.87 26.10 8.75
CA GLY A 307 15.19 25.53 9.01
C GLY A 307 15.53 24.44 7.99
N VAL A 308 16.77 24.45 7.48
CA VAL A 308 17.24 23.50 6.45
C VAL A 308 18.42 22.70 6.98
N SER A 309 18.43 21.39 6.72
CA SER A 309 19.55 20.48 7.02
C SER A 309 19.81 19.51 5.87
N GLU A 310 21.06 19.07 5.72
CA GLU A 310 21.52 18.21 4.63
C GLU A 310 22.12 16.89 5.15
N TYR A 311 21.66 15.77 4.61
CA TYR A 311 22.18 14.43 4.90
C TYR A 311 23.67 14.31 4.55
N GLY A 312 24.42 13.67 5.43
CA GLY A 312 25.87 13.47 5.32
C GLY A 312 26.68 14.55 6.01
N PHE A 313 26.24 15.81 5.96
CA PHE A 313 26.93 16.94 6.59
C PHE A 313 26.32 17.35 7.94
N ASP A 314 25.00 17.46 8.03
CA ASP A 314 24.28 17.84 9.27
C ASP A 314 23.80 16.64 10.10
N GLY A 315 23.96 15.42 9.56
CA GLY A 315 23.49 14.20 10.21
C GLY A 315 23.42 13.03 9.24
N ARG A 316 23.32 11.81 9.77
CA ARG A 316 23.16 10.58 8.95
C ARG A 316 21.90 9.78 9.30
N ASP A 317 21.09 10.31 10.18
CA ASP A 317 19.84 9.72 10.64
C ASP A 317 18.81 10.84 10.78
N LEU A 318 17.54 10.47 10.96
CA LEU A 318 16.49 11.47 11.00
C LEU A 318 16.60 12.37 12.23
N GLU A 319 16.96 11.81 13.38
CA GLU A 319 16.98 12.53 14.65
C GLU A 319 18.02 13.66 14.59
N SER A 320 19.22 13.37 14.08
CA SER A 320 20.27 14.37 13.89
C SER A 320 19.86 15.46 12.89
N LEU A 321 19.33 15.09 11.72
CA LEU A 321 18.88 16.07 10.72
C LEU A 321 17.73 16.94 11.24
N TYR A 322 16.75 16.32 11.89
CA TYR A 322 15.61 17.03 12.45
C TYR A 322 16.06 18.01 13.54
N ALA A 323 16.94 17.60 14.45
CA ALA A 323 17.46 18.45 15.50
C ALA A 323 18.24 19.67 14.95
N ILE A 324 19.05 19.48 13.90
CA ILE A 324 19.76 20.59 13.26
C ILE A 324 18.79 21.53 12.53
N ALA A 325 17.84 20.99 11.76
CA ALA A 325 16.83 21.80 11.09
C ALA A 325 15.96 22.57 12.10
N ASP A 326 15.60 21.96 13.23
CA ASP A 326 14.84 22.60 14.31
C ASP A 326 15.64 23.73 14.97
N GLY A 327 16.94 23.51 15.23
CA GLY A 327 17.82 24.57 15.71
C GLY A 327 17.93 25.75 14.75
N HIS A 328 17.95 25.49 13.44
CA HIS A 328 17.91 26.54 12.41
C HIS A 328 16.56 27.27 12.40
N LEU A 329 15.45 26.53 12.48
CA LEU A 329 14.09 27.07 12.54
C LEU A 329 13.88 27.96 13.77
N TYR A 330 14.35 27.51 14.93
CA TYR A 330 14.32 28.27 16.17
C TYR A 330 15.04 29.61 16.01
N LYS A 331 16.23 29.61 15.42
CA LYS A 331 16.98 30.85 15.15
C LYS A 331 16.28 31.74 14.11
N ALA A 332 15.63 31.16 13.10
CA ALA A 332 14.80 31.93 12.18
C ALA A 332 13.66 32.66 12.92
N LYS A 333 13.00 31.99 13.87
CA LYS A 333 11.97 32.61 14.71
C LYS A 333 12.52 33.69 15.64
N ALA A 334 13.69 33.46 16.25
CA ALA A 334 14.34 34.40 17.16
C ALA A 334 14.83 35.67 16.44
N SER A 335 15.34 35.53 15.21
CA SER A 335 15.92 36.63 14.44
C SER A 335 14.89 37.40 13.58
N GLY A 336 13.63 37.46 14.00
CA GLY A 336 12.59 38.26 13.34
C GLY A 336 11.62 37.52 12.42
N ARG A 337 11.64 36.17 12.41
CA ARG A 337 10.73 35.32 11.62
C ARG A 337 10.80 35.55 10.10
N ASN A 338 9.90 34.95 9.33
CA ASN A 338 9.81 35.09 7.87
C ASN A 338 11.16 34.95 7.15
N GLN A 339 11.93 33.94 7.50
CA GLN A 339 13.27 33.70 6.93
C GLN A 339 13.65 32.23 6.93
N THR A 340 14.57 31.88 6.05
CA THR A 340 15.22 30.57 6.01
C THR A 340 16.57 30.63 6.72
N ARG A 341 16.88 29.60 7.52
CA ARG A 341 18.19 29.42 8.16
C ARG A 341 18.75 28.02 7.85
N ASN A 342 20.07 27.95 7.80
CA ASN A 342 20.85 26.76 7.45
C ASN A 342 22.28 26.87 8.04
N ARG A 343 23.11 25.87 7.78
CA ARG A 343 24.52 25.81 8.24
C ARG A 343 25.38 26.98 7.75
N THR A 344 25.22 27.45 6.52
CA THR A 344 26.09 28.52 5.95
C THR A 344 25.77 29.89 6.54
N ASN A 345 24.50 30.19 6.79
CA ASN A 345 24.11 31.43 7.48
C ASN A 345 24.56 31.47 8.95
N MET A 346 24.76 30.31 9.56
CA MET A 346 25.17 30.17 10.96
C MET A 346 26.66 30.41 11.18
N ARG A 347 27.51 29.85 10.31
CA ARG A 347 28.95 30.10 10.33
C ARG A 347 29.30 31.58 10.17
N ASN A 348 28.58 32.28 9.28
CA ASN A 348 28.82 33.71 9.06
C ASN A 348 28.43 34.53 10.28
N CYS A 349 27.33 34.20 10.98
CA CYS A 349 26.94 34.92 12.20
C CYS A 349 27.94 34.73 13.36
N GLU A 350 28.51 33.53 13.52
CA GLU A 350 29.56 33.28 14.51
C GLU A 350 30.88 33.97 14.15
N LEU A 351 31.22 34.04 12.85
CA LEU A 351 32.38 34.80 12.37
C LEU A 351 32.19 36.31 12.56
N ASP A 352 31.01 36.85 12.25
CA ASP A 352 30.70 38.28 12.35
C ASP A 352 30.71 38.75 13.82
N LEU A 353 30.27 37.89 14.75
CA LEU A 353 30.40 38.14 16.20
C LEU A 353 31.86 38.06 16.68
N ALA A 354 32.64 37.10 16.18
CA ALA A 354 34.05 36.95 16.53
C ALA A 354 34.97 38.03 15.91
N LEU A 355 34.49 38.77 14.91
CA LEU A 355 35.17 39.90 14.28
C LEU A 355 34.67 41.27 14.80
N ALA A 356 33.61 41.28 15.62
CA ALA A 356 33.07 42.47 16.28
C ALA A 356 33.60 42.67 17.71
N ASP A 357 34.28 41.66 18.27
CA ASP A 357 35.14 41.71 19.46
C ASP A 357 36.61 41.95 19.05
#